data_AF-A0A3B1DBY5-F1
#
_entry.id   AF-A0A3B1DBY5-F1
#
_cell.length_a   1.000
_cell.length_b   1.000
_cell.length_c   1.000
_cell.angle_alpha   90.00
_cell.angle_beta   90.00
_cell.angle_gamma   90.00
#
_symmetry.space_group_name_H-M   'P 1'
#
loop_
_entity.id
_entity.type
_entity.pdbx_description
1 polymer ?
#
loop_
_entity_poly.entity_id
_entity_poly.type
_entity_poly.pdbx_seq_one_letter_code
_entity_poly.pdbx_strand_id
1 'polypeptide(L)'
;MLDLHDKKAQAILEFTFCMIVVFLMIYGVVKIFQWTGLDLAQRRITHDQKLVAGINTAWGQCKTWDSNMPPRCLAYFRDEEGPLNQIDPYFYEPVRMNAVWDGN
;
A
#
# COMPACT_ATOMS: atom_id res chain seq x y z
N MET A 1 -59.71 -18.92 -0.66
CA MET A 1 -58.77 -19.44 0.37
C MET A 1 -57.38 -19.71 -0.19
N LEU A 2 -57.22 -19.87 -1.52
CA LEU A 2 -55.91 -20.01 -2.19
C LEU A 2 -55.06 -18.72 -2.18
N ASP A 3 -55.67 -17.53 -2.25
CA ASP A 3 -54.93 -16.25 -2.24
C ASP A 3 -54.16 -15.95 -0.94
N LEU A 4 -54.54 -16.55 0.19
CA LEU A 4 -53.88 -16.26 1.47
C LEU A 4 -52.53 -16.98 1.59
N HIS A 5 -52.36 -18.09 0.86
CA HIS A 5 -51.13 -18.89 0.89
C HIS A 5 -50.02 -18.25 0.03
N ASP A 6 -50.38 -17.74 -1.15
CA ASP A 6 -49.43 -17.05 -2.05
C ASP A 6 -48.86 -15.78 -1.41
N LYS A 7 -49.68 -14.99 -0.70
CA LYS A 7 -49.20 -13.77 -0.03
C LYS A 7 -48.19 -14.04 1.07
N LYS A 8 -48.34 -15.15 1.81
CA LYS A 8 -47.39 -15.54 2.87
C LYS A 8 -46.08 -16.04 2.28
N ALA A 9 -46.14 -16.84 1.22
CA ALA A 9 -44.96 -17.34 0.52
C ALA A 9 -44.17 -16.20 -0.15
N GLN A 10 -44.88 -15.25 -0.77
CA GLN A 10 -44.27 -14.07 -1.38
C GLN A 10 -43.52 -13.21 -0.34
N ALA A 11 -44.15 -12.95 0.82
CA ALA A 11 -43.51 -12.16 1.89
C ALA A 11 -42.22 -12.81 2.41
N ILE A 12 -42.18 -14.15 2.50
CA ILE A 12 -40.99 -14.90 2.94
C ILE A 12 -39.87 -14.82 1.87
N LEU A 13 -40.22 -14.90 0.58
CA LEU A 13 -39.25 -14.76 -0.50
C LEU A 13 -38.65 -13.35 -0.57
N GLU A 14 -39.46 -12.31 -0.42
CA GLU A 14 -38.99 -10.92 -0.38
C GLU A 14 -38.07 -10.67 0.81
N PHE A 15 -38.42 -11.20 1.99
CA PHE A 15 -37.61 -11.06 3.20
C PHE A 15 -36.27 -11.79 3.08
N THR A 16 -36.25 -13.01 2.54
CA THR A 16 -35.00 -13.77 2.34
C THR A 16 -34.09 -13.13 1.32
N PHE A 17 -34.63 -12.59 0.21
CA PHE A 17 -33.83 -11.85 -0.77
C PHE A 17 -33.22 -10.59 -0.16
N CYS A 18 -34.00 -9.83 0.61
CA CYS A 18 -33.51 -8.65 1.32
C CYS A 18 -32.36 -9.01 2.29
N MET A 19 -32.52 -10.08 3.08
CA MET A 19 -31.48 -10.55 3.99
C MET A 19 -30.20 -10.97 3.25
N ILE A 20 -30.32 -11.69 2.12
CA ILE A 20 -29.15 -12.07 1.31
C ILE A 20 -28.40 -10.84 0.80
N VAL A 21 -29.12 -9.83 0.30
CA VAL A 21 -28.50 -8.57 -0.16
C VAL A 21 -27.77 -7.86 0.98
N VAL A 22 -28.37 -7.80 2.17
CA VAL A 22 -27.71 -7.21 3.36
C VAL A 22 -26.44 -7.96 3.73
N PHE A 23 -26.46 -9.30 3.73
CA PHE A 23 -25.26 -10.09 4.00
C PHE A 23 -24.17 -9.87 2.95
N LEU A 24 -24.51 -9.76 1.67
CA LEU A 24 -23.56 -9.44 0.61
C LEU A 24 -22.96 -8.04 0.77
N MET A 25 -23.75 -7.04 1.18
CA MET A 25 -23.25 -5.70 1.47
C MET A 25 -22.26 -5.72 2.65
N ILE A 26 -22.60 -6.37 3.75
CA ILE A 26 -21.71 -6.48 4.92
C ILE A 26 -20.43 -7.21 4.54
N TYR A 27 -20.53 -8.32 3.81
CA TYR A 27 -19.36 -9.07 3.34
C TYR A 27 -18.46 -8.23 2.44
N GLY A 28 -19.05 -7.48 1.50
CA GLY A 28 -18.31 -6.57 0.62
C GLY A 28 -17.54 -5.51 1.41
N VAL A 29 -18.18 -4.88 2.39
CA VAL A 29 -17.53 -3.86 3.24
C VAL A 29 -16.36 -4.47 4.04
N VAL A 30 -16.55 -5.63 4.67
CA VAL A 30 -15.48 -6.31 5.42
C VAL A 30 -14.30 -6.64 4.51
N LYS A 31 -14.56 -7.13 3.29
CA LYS A 31 -13.50 -7.43 2.32
C LYS A 31 -12.72 -6.20 1.88
N ILE A 32 -13.41 -5.08 1.64
CA ILE A 32 -12.75 -3.81 1.33
C ILE A 32 -11.85 -3.38 2.50
N PHE A 33 -12.35 -3.42 3.75
CA PHE A 33 -11.55 -3.04 4.92
C PHE A 33 -10.32 -3.92 5.14
N GLN A 34 -10.45 -5.24 5.02
CA GLN A 34 -9.31 -6.16 5.13
C GLN A 34 -8.23 -5.82 4.11
N TRP A 35 -8.66 -5.56 2.87
CA TRP A 35 -7.76 -5.27 1.78
C TRP A 35 -7.08 -3.91 1.93
N THR A 36 -7.84 -2.84 2.19
CA THR A 36 -7.24 -1.51 2.45
C THR A 36 -6.33 -1.53 3.66
N GLY A 37 -6.66 -2.33 4.68
CA GLY A 37 -5.84 -2.50 5.87
C GLY A 37 -4.49 -3.15 5.58
N LEU A 38 -4.47 -4.20 4.74
CA LEU A 38 -3.22 -4.86 4.31
C LEU A 38 -2.34 -3.93 3.46
N ASP A 39 -2.92 -3.17 2.53
CA ASP A 39 -2.16 -2.23 1.69
C ASP A 39 -1.50 -1.13 2.52
N LEU A 40 -2.25 -0.53 3.45
CA LEU A 40 -1.73 0.48 4.37
C LEU A 40 -0.63 -0.07 5.29
N ALA A 41 -0.82 -1.29 5.81
CA ALA A 41 0.17 -1.94 6.66
C ALA A 41 1.48 -2.19 5.90
N GLN A 42 1.42 -2.65 4.65
CA GLN A 42 2.60 -2.90 3.82
C GLN A 42 3.38 -1.61 3.53
N ARG A 43 2.68 -0.52 3.18
CA ARG A 43 3.30 0.80 2.97
C ARG A 43 3.99 1.30 4.23
N ARG A 44 3.35 1.13 5.40
CA ARG A 44 3.94 1.51 6.69
C ARG A 44 5.26 0.78 6.95
N ILE A 45 5.30 -0.53 6.75
CA ILE A 45 6.51 -1.34 7.00
C ILE A 45 7.63 -0.91 6.06
N THR A 46 7.33 -0.73 4.77
CA THR A 46 8.32 -0.31 3.77
C THR A 46 8.89 1.07 4.10
N HIS A 47 8.03 2.00 4.55
CA HIS A 47 8.46 3.32 4.97
C HIS A 47 9.32 3.28 6.24
N ASP A 48 8.94 2.47 7.23
CA ASP A 48 9.69 2.32 8.48
C ASP A 48 11.10 1.75 8.22
N GLN A 49 11.21 0.78 7.29
CA GLN A 49 12.50 0.23 6.87
C GLN A 49 13.42 1.30 6.26
N LYS A 50 12.87 2.29 5.54
CA LYS A 50 13.64 3.38 4.94
C LYS A 50 14.09 4.41 5.99
N LEU A 51 13.25 4.71 6.98
CA LEU A 51 13.59 5.62 8.07
C LEU A 51 14.64 5.04 9.03
N VAL A 52 14.59 3.74 9.30
CA VAL A 52 15.51 3.06 10.23
C VAL A 52 16.82 2.63 9.54
N ALA A 53 16.89 2.67 8.21
CA ALA A 53 18.12 2.41 7.48
C ALA A 53 19.21 3.39 7.93
N GLY A 54 20.37 2.87 8.33
CA GLY A 54 21.49 3.69 8.78
C GLY A 54 21.97 4.64 7.69
N ILE A 55 22.24 5.89 8.07
CA ILE A 55 22.82 6.88 7.17
C ILE A 55 24.28 6.51 6.93
N ASN A 56 24.70 6.42 5.68
CA ASN A 56 26.12 6.28 5.38
C ASN A 56 26.83 7.59 5.76
N THR A 57 27.66 7.55 6.80
CA THR A 57 28.43 8.72 7.27
C THR A 57 29.54 9.13 6.31
N ALA A 58 29.89 8.26 5.34
CA ALA A 58 30.80 8.57 4.24
C ALA A 58 30.07 9.20 3.04
N TRP A 59 28.76 9.47 3.12
CA TRP A 59 28.03 10.17 2.07
C TRP A 59 28.63 11.56 1.81
N GLY A 60 28.74 11.93 0.53
CA GLY A 60 29.37 13.17 0.10
C GLY A 60 30.89 13.21 0.29
N GLN A 61 31.51 12.18 0.88
CA GLN A 61 32.96 12.07 0.96
C GLN A 61 33.56 11.61 -0.37
N CYS A 62 34.84 11.87 -0.53
CA CYS A 62 35.57 11.44 -1.71
C CYS A 62 35.91 9.95 -1.62
N LYS A 63 35.40 9.15 -2.55
CA LYS A 63 35.71 7.71 -2.67
C LYS A 63 37.11 7.49 -3.23
N THR A 64 37.50 8.31 -4.22
CA THR A 64 38.82 8.23 -4.86
C THR A 64 39.41 9.62 -5.01
N TRP A 65 40.51 9.86 -4.31
CA TRP A 65 41.23 11.12 -4.30
C TRP A 65 42.41 11.07 -5.28
N ASP A 66 42.52 12.05 -6.18
CA ASP A 66 43.70 12.26 -7.01
C ASP A 66 44.62 13.28 -6.34
N SER A 67 45.84 12.87 -6.01
CA SER A 67 46.86 13.72 -5.41
C SER A 67 47.67 14.53 -6.44
N ASN A 68 47.46 14.32 -7.74
CA ASN A 68 48.15 15.10 -8.78
C ASN A 68 47.63 16.55 -8.81
N MET A 69 48.52 17.52 -9.03
CA MET A 69 48.18 18.95 -8.99
C MET A 69 47.35 19.38 -10.21
N PRO A 70 46.19 20.04 -10.03
CA PRO A 70 45.54 20.36 -8.76
C PRO A 70 44.80 19.15 -8.15
N PRO A 71 44.92 18.91 -6.83
CA PRO A 71 44.26 17.78 -6.19
C PRO A 71 42.75 17.90 -6.32
N ARG A 72 42.11 16.80 -6.72
CA ARG A 72 40.66 16.77 -6.98
C ARG A 72 40.07 15.42 -6.63
N CYS A 73 38.79 15.44 -6.29
CA CYS A 73 38.04 14.21 -6.11
C CYS A 73 37.59 13.65 -7.47
N LEU A 74 37.94 12.40 -7.78
CA LEU A 74 37.56 11.74 -9.04
C LEU A 74 36.19 11.05 -8.95
N ALA A 75 35.81 10.61 -7.75
CA ALA A 75 34.52 9.98 -7.51
C ALA A 75 34.07 10.24 -6.07
N TYR A 76 32.81 10.63 -5.92
CA TYR A 76 32.14 10.76 -4.63
C TYR A 76 31.37 9.47 -4.32
N PHE A 77 31.12 9.21 -3.04
CA PHE A 77 30.10 8.23 -2.64
C PHE A 77 28.74 8.69 -3.18
N ARG A 78 28.06 7.84 -3.96
CA ARG A 78 26.84 8.22 -4.69
C ARG A 78 25.67 8.48 -3.74
N ASP A 79 24.73 9.28 -4.20
CA ASP A 79 23.52 9.69 -3.47
C ASP A 79 22.59 8.54 -3.09
N GLU A 80 22.72 7.38 -3.75
CA GLU A 80 21.99 6.14 -3.44
C GLU A 80 22.13 5.71 -1.96
N GLU A 81 23.17 6.18 -1.25
CA GLU A 81 23.47 5.85 0.15
C GLU A 81 23.27 7.02 1.13
N GLY A 82 22.74 8.16 0.65
CA GLY A 82 22.59 9.39 1.43
C GLY A 82 21.23 9.55 2.14
N PRO A 83 21.11 10.54 3.04
CA PRO A 83 19.88 10.80 3.81
C PRO A 83 18.68 11.24 2.94
N LEU A 84 18.95 11.79 1.75
CA LEU A 84 17.90 12.24 0.82
C LEU A 84 17.08 11.10 0.21
N ASN A 85 17.63 9.88 0.13
CA ASN A 85 16.90 8.69 -0.35
C ASN A 85 16.21 7.89 0.77
N GLN A 86 16.35 8.30 2.05
CA GLN A 86 15.59 7.73 3.16
C GLN A 86 14.11 8.16 3.13
N ILE A 87 13.85 9.33 2.55
CA ILE A 87 12.49 9.77 2.26
C ILE A 87 12.19 9.24 0.86
N ASP A 88 11.25 8.30 0.76
CA ASP A 88 10.76 7.85 -0.54
C ASP A 88 10.30 9.09 -1.33
N PRO A 89 10.95 9.46 -2.46
CA PRO A 89 10.60 10.66 -3.21
C PRO A 89 9.18 10.60 -3.77
N TYR A 90 8.61 9.40 -3.85
CA TYR A 90 7.26 9.12 -4.31
C TYR A 90 6.27 8.93 -3.16
N PHE A 91 6.65 9.22 -1.91
CA PHE A 91 5.76 9.10 -0.75
C PHE A 91 4.45 9.89 -0.91
N TYR A 92 4.53 11.06 -1.54
CA TYR A 92 3.39 11.91 -1.84
C TYR A 92 2.70 11.55 -3.16
N GLU A 93 3.26 10.65 -3.95
CA GLU A 93 2.66 10.23 -5.20
C GLU A 93 1.59 9.15 -4.95
N PRO A 94 0.40 9.29 -5.54
CA PRO A 94 -0.66 8.31 -5.39
C PRO A 94 -0.30 7.02 -6.13
N VAL A 95 0.22 6.03 -5.39
CA VAL A 95 0.44 4.67 -5.92
C VAL A 95 -0.89 3.92 -5.97
N ARG A 96 -1.14 3.24 -7.09
CA ARG A 96 -2.32 2.37 -7.27
C ARG A 96 -2.36 1.33 -6.17
N MET A 97 -3.49 1.25 -5.48
CA MET A 97 -3.74 0.14 -4.56
C MET A 97 -4.08 -1.10 -5.41
N ASN A 98 -3.52 -2.27 -5.07
CA ASN A 98 -3.72 -3.53 -5.80
C ASN A 98 -5.20 -3.92 -5.90
N ALA A 99 -5.87 -3.75 -7.04
CA ALA A 99 -7.31 -3.95 -7.13
C ALA A 99 -7.74 -5.34 -6.64
N VAL A 100 -8.98 -5.45 -6.13
CA VAL A 100 -9.63 -6.72 -5.68
C VAL A 100 -9.56 -7.85 -6.72
N TRP A 101 -9.28 -7.52 -7.98
CA TRP A 101 -9.26 -8.41 -9.13
C TRP A 101 -7.88 -8.61 -9.77
N ASP A 102 -6.78 -8.13 -9.17
CA ASP A 102 -5.44 -8.61 -9.55
C ASP A 102 -5.28 -10.04 -9.03
N GLY A 103 -5.97 -10.96 -9.70
CA GLY A 103 -5.75 -12.39 -9.61
C GLY A 103 -4.51 -12.76 -10.42
N ASN A 104 -3.70 -13.66 -9.86
CA ASN A 104 -2.71 -14.42 -10.62
C ASN A 104 -3.35 -15.19 -11.77
#